data_AF-A0A7C4FI74-F1
#
_entry.id   AF-A0A7C4FI74-F1
#
_cell.length_a   1.000
_cell.length_b   1.000
_cell.length_c   1.000
_cell.angle_alpha   90.00
_cell.angle_beta   90.00
_cell.angle_gamma   90.00
#
_symmetry.space_group_name_H-M   'P 1'
#
loop_
_entity.id
_entity.type
_entity.pdbx_description
1 polymer ?
#
loop_
_entity_poly.entity_id
_entity_poly.type
_entity_poly.pdbx_seq_one_letter_code
_entity_poly.pdbx_strand_id
1 'polypeptide(L)'
;MERLEDRPKLEVRWLFGEEELDFRIPQVFLCLGKRGSGKSAFLETVASRYLDEGGKVFDLFGARDGEGLAWLRSPHVKEGKRAVLLHGDLVKVRSEHETLPASRFALSDLDRGDLFISASPLYETPDAEFAAVNRLLDVLWGRRRWTVPVFVIVREAANLIYSRLKLRGNQQQAKAEMLYLMRESRHAGLGLGVDTLRFTAIDIDVRSLADWLILKNLGLFPLPDDLEWVYKYINPPAFRGLIPRHFVILSSGGGLGLGVFGLPSWHKTEREDILWETGVEVEYPGGGQPDPVKVVEKALWSLPPGSEPKQVAEWIREHAGIELSPEAVETYAKKLGYRLQISLTDEGGKFQIKKALVGPSPPPQG
;
A
#
# COMPACT_ATOMS: atom_id res chain seq x y z
N MET A 1 13.92 -15.38 -24.33
CA MET A 1 12.52 -15.70 -23.93
C MET A 1 12.58 -16.16 -22.47
N GLU A 2 13.04 -15.27 -21.58
CA GLU A 2 13.63 -15.61 -20.27
C GLU A 2 13.13 -14.64 -19.17
N ARG A 3 11.97 -13.99 -19.37
CA ARG A 3 11.51 -12.83 -18.55
C ARG A 3 10.24 -13.08 -17.71
N LEU A 4 9.88 -14.33 -17.41
CA LEU A 4 8.67 -14.65 -16.65
C LEU A 4 8.92 -15.15 -15.22
N GLU A 5 10.16 -15.42 -14.82
CA GLU A 5 10.44 -16.10 -13.53
C GLU A 5 10.20 -15.22 -12.30
N ASP A 6 10.29 -13.88 -12.42
CA ASP A 6 10.11 -12.95 -11.30
C ASP A 6 8.65 -12.50 -11.09
N ARG A 7 7.71 -12.88 -11.98
CA ARG A 7 6.30 -12.50 -11.86
C ARG A 7 5.56 -13.47 -10.93
N PRO A 8 4.66 -12.97 -10.07
CA PRO A 8 3.94 -13.81 -9.12
C PRO A 8 3.01 -14.77 -9.86
N LYS A 9 3.25 -16.08 -9.71
CA LYS A 9 2.33 -17.12 -10.19
C LYS A 9 1.02 -17.05 -9.41
N LEU A 10 -0.09 -17.44 -10.04
CA LEU A 10 -1.39 -17.56 -9.42
C LEU A 10 -2.04 -18.86 -9.90
N GLU A 11 -2.30 -19.76 -8.96
CA GLU A 11 -2.81 -21.10 -9.22
C GLU A 11 -4.04 -21.36 -8.34
N VAL A 12 -5.08 -21.95 -8.95
CA VAL A 12 -6.32 -22.33 -8.26
C VAL A 12 -6.63 -23.79 -8.58
N ARG A 13 -6.95 -24.56 -7.55
CA ARG A 13 -7.51 -25.89 -7.65
C ARG A 13 -8.93 -25.87 -7.15
N TRP A 14 -9.88 -26.13 -8.04
CA TRP A 14 -11.30 -26.18 -7.70
C TRP A 14 -11.64 -27.45 -6.90
N LEU A 15 -12.36 -27.26 -5.79
CA LEU A 15 -12.96 -28.32 -5.00
C LEU A 15 -14.39 -28.61 -5.46
N PHE A 16 -15.07 -27.57 -5.90
CA PHE A 16 -16.44 -27.60 -6.41
C PHE A 16 -16.61 -26.49 -7.46
N GLY A 17 -17.30 -26.78 -8.56
CA GLY A 17 -17.31 -25.93 -9.75
C GLY A 17 -15.99 -25.97 -10.52
N GLU A 18 -15.94 -25.27 -11.65
CA GLU A 18 -14.71 -25.01 -12.41
C GLU A 18 -14.89 -23.69 -13.15
N GLU A 19 -14.04 -22.72 -12.85
CA GLU A 19 -14.08 -21.40 -13.48
C GLU A 19 -12.68 -20.88 -13.81
N GLU A 20 -12.60 -20.02 -14.83
CA GLU A 20 -11.37 -19.43 -15.32
C GLU A 20 -11.24 -17.97 -14.86
N LEU A 21 -10.06 -17.62 -14.35
CA LEU A 21 -9.71 -16.22 -14.07
C LEU A 21 -9.27 -15.54 -15.36
N ASP A 22 -10.13 -14.74 -15.97
CA ASP A 22 -9.81 -13.95 -17.16
C ASP A 22 -9.46 -12.49 -16.80
N PHE A 23 -8.18 -12.14 -16.91
CA PHE A 23 -7.66 -10.80 -16.62
C PHE A 23 -7.75 -9.83 -17.80
N ARG A 24 -8.29 -10.26 -18.95
CA ARG A 24 -8.53 -9.39 -20.11
C ARG A 24 -9.87 -8.65 -19.99
N ILE A 25 -10.73 -9.10 -19.09
CA ILE A 25 -12.03 -8.50 -18.81
C ILE A 25 -12.08 -7.88 -17.41
N PRO A 26 -12.93 -6.88 -17.17
CA PRO A 26 -13.07 -6.26 -15.86
C PRO A 26 -13.76 -7.20 -14.88
N GLN A 27 -13.07 -7.56 -13.80
CA GLN A 27 -13.59 -8.40 -12.72
C GLN A 27 -13.41 -7.73 -11.35
N VAL A 28 -14.30 -8.07 -10.43
CA VAL A 28 -14.32 -7.56 -9.05
C VAL A 28 -13.82 -8.63 -8.08
N PHE A 29 -12.67 -8.37 -7.45
CA PHE A 29 -12.05 -9.20 -6.42
C PHE A 29 -12.23 -8.56 -5.05
N LEU A 30 -12.88 -9.28 -4.13
CA LEU A 30 -13.03 -8.86 -2.73
C LEU A 30 -12.18 -9.76 -1.82
N CYS A 31 -11.17 -9.18 -1.17
CA CYS A 31 -10.23 -9.89 -0.29
C CYS A 31 -10.57 -9.67 1.19
N LEU A 32 -10.81 -10.76 1.91
CA LEU A 32 -11.14 -10.79 3.33
C LEU A 32 -10.06 -11.50 4.14
N GLY A 33 -9.66 -10.92 5.26
CA GLY A 33 -8.71 -11.54 6.18
C GLY A 33 -8.01 -10.55 7.11
N LYS A 34 -7.41 -11.08 8.18
CA LYS A 34 -6.71 -10.29 9.21
C LYS A 34 -5.50 -9.54 8.65
N ARG A 35 -4.92 -8.65 9.46
CA ARG A 35 -3.66 -7.98 9.14
C ARG A 35 -2.53 -9.00 8.95
N GLY A 36 -1.66 -8.78 7.96
CA GLY A 36 -0.55 -9.69 7.64
C GLY A 36 -0.96 -10.99 6.93
N SER A 37 -2.21 -11.12 6.50
CA SER A 37 -2.69 -12.32 5.80
C SER A 37 -2.39 -12.33 4.29
N GLY A 38 -1.69 -11.32 3.77
CA GLY A 38 -1.31 -11.24 2.35
C GLY A 38 -2.43 -10.82 1.39
N LYS A 39 -3.43 -10.06 1.84
CA LYS A 39 -4.52 -9.53 0.98
C LYS A 39 -4.00 -8.57 -0.08
N SER A 40 -3.23 -7.59 0.36
CA SER A 40 -2.75 -6.50 -0.48
C SER A 40 -1.72 -7.03 -1.49
N ALA A 41 -0.82 -7.93 -1.05
CA ALA A 41 0.04 -8.73 -1.93
C ALA A 41 -0.72 -9.61 -2.94
N PHE A 42 -1.88 -10.16 -2.56
CA PHE A 42 -2.73 -10.90 -3.50
C PHE A 42 -3.33 -9.94 -4.56
N LEU A 43 -3.81 -8.76 -4.17
CA LEU A 43 -4.31 -7.77 -5.12
C LEU A 43 -3.22 -7.26 -6.07
N GLU A 44 -1.98 -7.12 -5.58
CA GLU A 44 -0.82 -6.85 -6.45
C GLU A 44 -0.58 -7.95 -7.47
N THR A 45 -0.77 -9.21 -7.07
CA THR A 45 -0.64 -10.35 -7.99
C THR A 45 -1.71 -10.33 -9.06
N VAL A 46 -2.97 -10.08 -8.69
CA VAL A 46 -4.06 -9.92 -9.65
C VAL A 46 -3.79 -8.76 -10.60
N ALA A 47 -3.41 -7.60 -10.06
CA ALA A 47 -3.07 -6.43 -10.86
C ALA A 47 -1.88 -6.69 -11.82
N SER A 48 -0.87 -7.45 -11.37
CA SER A 48 0.23 -7.89 -12.22
C SER A 48 -0.28 -8.69 -13.42
N ARG A 49 -1.28 -9.56 -13.24
CA ARG A 49 -1.89 -10.30 -14.35
C ARG A 49 -2.63 -9.39 -15.33
N TYR A 50 -3.32 -8.37 -14.83
CA TYR A 50 -3.90 -7.35 -15.73
C TYR A 50 -2.83 -6.65 -16.55
N LEU A 51 -1.68 -6.28 -15.96
CA LEU A 51 -0.56 -5.67 -16.70
C LEU A 51 0.06 -6.63 -17.72
N ASP A 52 0.15 -7.92 -17.40
CA ASP A 52 0.62 -8.98 -18.30
C ASP A 52 -0.25 -9.07 -19.56
N GLU A 53 -1.57 -8.96 -19.41
CA GLU A 53 -2.57 -9.01 -20.48
C GLU A 53 -2.75 -7.66 -21.21
N GLY A 54 -1.86 -6.69 -20.97
CA GLY A 54 -1.90 -5.38 -21.61
C GLY A 54 -2.91 -4.39 -20.99
N GLY A 55 -3.53 -4.77 -19.87
CA GLY A 55 -4.33 -3.90 -19.02
C GLY A 55 -3.52 -2.76 -18.37
N LYS A 56 -4.25 -1.88 -17.68
CA LYS A 56 -3.67 -0.80 -16.86
C LYS A 56 -4.04 -0.99 -15.40
N VAL A 57 -3.22 -0.50 -14.49
CA VAL A 57 -3.44 -0.60 -13.04
C VAL A 57 -3.47 0.77 -12.41
N PHE A 58 -4.43 0.96 -11.50
CA PHE A 58 -4.50 2.11 -10.60
C PHE A 58 -4.43 1.60 -9.17
N ASP A 59 -3.34 1.86 -8.45
CA ASP A 59 -3.27 1.63 -7.01
C ASP A 59 -3.63 2.93 -6.30
N LEU A 60 -4.91 3.09 -5.94
CA LEU A 60 -5.46 4.41 -5.61
C LEU A 60 -5.39 4.79 -4.16
N PHE A 61 -5.50 3.81 -3.28
CA PHE A 61 -5.70 4.07 -1.86
C PHE A 61 -5.21 2.89 -1.04
N GLY A 62 -4.58 3.18 0.10
CA GLY A 62 -4.15 2.16 1.03
C GLY A 62 -3.60 2.71 2.32
N ALA A 63 -2.70 1.95 2.95
CA ALA A 63 -2.13 2.34 4.22
C ALA A 63 -1.26 3.60 4.10
N ARG A 64 -1.19 4.36 5.21
CA ARG A 64 -0.43 5.62 5.29
C ARG A 64 1.06 5.48 5.03
N ASP A 65 1.59 4.27 5.10
CA ASP A 65 3.01 3.98 4.89
C ASP A 65 3.41 3.94 3.41
N GLY A 66 2.48 4.24 2.51
CA GLY A 66 2.75 4.38 1.08
C GLY A 66 2.95 3.06 0.36
N GLU A 67 2.37 1.97 0.86
CA GLU A 67 2.49 0.61 0.30
C GLU A 67 2.38 0.54 -1.24
N GLY A 68 1.48 1.31 -1.87
CA GLY A 68 1.34 1.35 -3.32
C GLY A 68 2.60 1.81 -4.10
N LEU A 69 3.50 2.59 -3.47
CA LEU A 69 4.77 3.00 -4.09
C LEU A 69 5.70 1.81 -4.35
N ALA A 70 5.48 0.69 -3.68
CA ALA A 70 6.19 -0.57 -3.91
C ALA A 70 6.17 -1.04 -5.37
N TRP A 71 5.16 -0.63 -6.15
CA TRP A 71 5.13 -0.94 -7.57
C TRP A 71 6.30 -0.35 -8.37
N LEU A 72 6.91 0.76 -7.94
CA LEU A 72 8.00 1.41 -8.67
C LEU A 72 9.23 0.50 -8.86
N ARG A 73 9.44 -0.44 -7.93
CA ARG A 73 10.51 -1.45 -8.00
C ARG A 73 10.08 -2.78 -8.61
N SER A 74 8.83 -2.88 -9.10
CA SER A 74 8.30 -4.10 -9.72
C SER A 74 9.02 -4.44 -11.04
N PRO A 75 9.06 -5.72 -11.44
CA PRO A 75 9.57 -6.12 -12.75
C PRO A 75 8.89 -5.38 -13.91
N HIS A 76 7.60 -5.05 -13.78
CA HIS A 76 6.85 -4.31 -14.79
C HIS A 76 7.49 -2.96 -15.13
N VAL A 77 7.81 -2.16 -14.11
CA VAL A 77 8.43 -0.85 -14.29
C VAL A 77 9.84 -1.01 -14.86
N LYS A 78 10.63 -1.96 -14.35
CA LYS A 78 11.97 -2.28 -14.85
C LYS A 78 11.98 -2.74 -16.32
N GLU A 79 10.91 -3.39 -16.76
CA GLU A 79 10.72 -3.86 -18.13
C GLU A 79 10.11 -2.81 -19.06
N GLY A 80 9.84 -1.60 -18.56
CA GLY A 80 9.43 -0.44 -19.35
C GLY A 80 7.96 -0.06 -19.27
N LYS A 81 7.16 -0.68 -18.38
CA LYS A 81 5.81 -0.16 -18.09
C LYS A 81 5.94 1.22 -17.43
N ARG A 82 5.16 2.18 -17.92
CA ARG A 82 5.25 3.57 -17.45
C ARG A 82 4.44 3.76 -16.18
N ALA A 83 5.13 4.14 -15.10
CA ALA A 83 4.50 4.51 -13.83
C ALA A 83 4.22 6.02 -13.80
N VAL A 84 3.04 6.40 -13.30
CA VAL A 84 2.63 7.79 -13.07
C VAL A 84 2.23 7.95 -11.61
N LEU A 85 2.87 8.88 -10.91
CA LEU A 85 2.58 9.23 -9.53
C LEU A 85 1.51 10.33 -9.47
N LEU A 86 0.38 10.00 -8.87
CA LEU A 86 -0.75 10.89 -8.64
C LEU A 86 -0.63 11.50 -7.25
N HIS A 87 -0.64 12.83 -7.17
CA HIS A 87 -0.35 13.56 -5.92
C HIS A 87 -1.29 14.75 -5.71
N GLY A 88 -1.27 15.30 -4.49
CA GLY A 88 -2.02 16.49 -4.11
C GLY A 88 -1.51 17.75 -4.81
N ASP A 89 -2.38 18.73 -5.02
CA ASP A 89 -2.07 19.95 -5.78
C ASP A 89 -0.97 20.81 -5.17
N LEU A 90 -0.85 20.75 -3.84
CA LEU A 90 0.11 21.56 -3.11
C LEU A 90 1.41 20.80 -2.81
N VAL A 91 1.45 19.51 -3.10
CA VAL A 91 2.61 18.64 -2.86
C VAL A 91 3.53 18.67 -4.06
N LYS A 92 4.82 18.91 -3.83
CA LYS A 92 5.85 18.73 -4.86
C LYS A 92 6.44 17.34 -4.73
N VAL A 93 6.36 16.57 -5.80
CA VAL A 93 6.92 15.22 -5.88
C VAL A 93 8.10 15.25 -6.85
N ARG A 94 9.28 14.82 -6.40
CA ARG A 94 10.43 14.55 -7.26
C ARG A 94 10.62 13.05 -7.37
N SER A 95 10.69 12.56 -8.60
CA SER A 95 10.86 11.14 -8.92
C SER A 95 11.44 11.04 -10.33
N GLU A 96 12.05 9.89 -10.65
CA GLU A 96 12.39 9.53 -12.02
C GLU A 96 11.15 9.21 -12.87
N HIS A 97 10.02 8.92 -12.21
CA HIS A 97 8.76 8.63 -12.85
C HIS A 97 7.93 9.90 -13.06
N GLU A 98 7.00 9.81 -14.01
CA GLU A 98 6.12 10.92 -14.33
C GLU A 98 5.21 11.24 -13.14
N THR A 99 5.03 12.53 -12.84
CA THR A 99 4.17 13.00 -11.76
C THR A 99 3.01 13.81 -12.34
N LEU A 100 1.83 13.70 -11.73
CA LEU A 100 0.63 14.39 -12.17
C LEU A 100 -0.26 14.73 -10.97
N PRO A 101 -0.63 16.00 -10.77
CA PRO A 101 -1.63 16.35 -9.77
C PRO A 101 -2.95 15.63 -10.05
N ALA A 102 -3.50 14.95 -9.03
CA ALA A 102 -4.72 14.15 -9.16
C ALA A 102 -5.94 15.00 -9.58
N SER A 103 -5.93 16.30 -9.29
CA SER A 103 -6.95 17.27 -9.72
C SER A 103 -6.96 17.53 -11.24
N ARG A 104 -5.84 17.23 -11.92
CA ARG A 104 -5.63 17.48 -13.34
C ARG A 104 -5.80 16.23 -14.19
N PHE A 105 -5.79 15.05 -13.56
CA PHE A 105 -5.98 13.79 -14.27
C PHE A 105 -7.30 13.79 -15.06
N ALA A 106 -7.23 13.40 -16.32
CA ALA A 106 -8.34 13.22 -17.24
C ALA A 106 -8.24 11.84 -17.92
N LEU A 107 -9.31 11.39 -18.58
CA LEU A 107 -9.32 10.10 -19.27
C LEU A 107 -8.25 10.00 -20.38
N SER A 108 -7.87 11.12 -21.00
CA SER A 108 -6.78 11.17 -21.98
C SER A 108 -5.40 10.91 -21.38
N ASP A 109 -5.23 11.08 -20.06
CA ASP A 109 -3.97 10.76 -19.38
C ASP A 109 -3.75 9.25 -19.25
N LEU A 110 -4.75 8.40 -19.55
CA LEU A 110 -4.56 6.95 -19.60
C LEU A 110 -3.48 6.52 -20.60
N ASP A 111 -3.19 7.35 -21.61
CA ASP A 111 -2.14 7.09 -22.59
C ASP A 111 -0.73 7.42 -22.08
N ARG A 112 -0.60 8.08 -20.92
CA ARG A 112 0.68 8.45 -20.31
C ARG A 112 1.33 7.30 -19.53
N GLY A 113 0.52 6.47 -18.90
CA GLY A 113 0.98 5.42 -18.00
C GLY A 113 0.28 4.07 -18.22
N ASP A 114 0.92 3.01 -17.76
CA ASP A 114 0.31 1.69 -17.60
C ASP A 114 -0.05 1.42 -16.14
N LEU A 115 0.66 2.08 -15.23
CA LEU A 115 0.50 1.99 -13.81
C LEU A 115 0.37 3.39 -13.22
N PHE A 116 -0.70 3.64 -12.48
CA PHE A 116 -0.98 4.90 -11.82
C PHE A 116 -1.02 4.66 -10.31
N ILE A 117 -0.19 5.39 -9.56
CA ILE A 117 -0.04 5.17 -8.12
C ILE A 117 -0.46 6.44 -7.40
N SER A 118 -1.45 6.32 -6.54
CA SER A 118 -1.85 7.32 -5.56
C SER A 118 -1.63 6.71 -4.18
N ALA A 119 -0.74 7.32 -3.41
CA ALA A 119 -0.36 6.84 -2.09
C ALA A 119 -0.45 7.99 -1.07
N SER A 120 -0.83 7.70 0.17
CA SER A 120 -1.05 8.72 1.20
C SER A 120 0.11 9.71 1.39
N PRO A 121 1.40 9.29 1.32
CA PRO A 121 2.53 10.23 1.41
C PRO A 121 2.61 11.24 0.25
N LEU A 122 1.79 11.13 -0.79
CA LEU A 122 1.76 12.07 -1.91
C LEU A 122 0.70 13.18 -1.72
N TYR A 123 0.08 13.25 -0.54
CA TYR A 123 -0.98 14.21 -0.22
C TYR A 123 -0.69 14.92 1.09
N GLU A 124 -1.01 16.21 1.15
CA GLU A 124 -0.79 17.07 2.31
C GLU A 124 -1.63 16.66 3.53
N THR A 125 -2.81 16.11 3.29
CA THR A 125 -3.73 15.67 4.34
C THR A 125 -4.54 14.45 3.88
N PRO A 126 -5.05 13.62 4.82
CA PRO A 126 -5.98 12.54 4.47
C PRO A 126 -7.24 13.02 3.72
N ASP A 127 -7.75 14.21 4.05
CA ASP A 127 -8.94 14.74 3.37
C ASP A 127 -8.65 15.11 1.91
N ALA A 128 -7.45 15.64 1.64
CA ALA A 128 -6.98 15.88 0.28
C ALA A 128 -6.82 14.58 -0.52
N GLU A 129 -6.24 13.54 0.09
CA GLU A 129 -6.15 12.19 -0.50
C GLU A 129 -7.56 11.66 -0.84
N PHE A 130 -8.51 11.73 0.09
CA PHE A 130 -9.88 11.26 -0.15
C PHE A 130 -10.58 12.03 -1.27
N ALA A 131 -10.44 13.36 -1.31
CA ALA A 131 -11.00 14.17 -2.39
C ALA A 131 -10.39 13.81 -3.74
N ALA A 132 -9.07 13.64 -3.80
CA ALA A 132 -8.34 13.24 -5.00
C ALA A 132 -8.74 11.85 -5.49
N VAL A 133 -8.74 10.84 -4.62
CA VAL A 133 -9.15 9.47 -4.95
C VAL A 133 -10.57 9.45 -5.48
N ASN A 134 -11.51 10.13 -4.82
CA ASN A 134 -12.90 10.19 -5.29
C ASN A 134 -13.03 10.84 -6.67
N ARG A 135 -12.28 11.90 -6.94
CA ARG A 135 -12.26 12.52 -8.27
C ARG A 135 -11.70 11.58 -9.33
N LEU A 136 -10.58 10.93 -9.07
CA LEU A 136 -9.93 9.98 -10.00
C LEU A 136 -10.90 8.87 -10.39
N LEU A 137 -11.55 8.31 -9.37
CA LEU A 137 -12.61 7.35 -9.47
C LEU A 137 -13.77 7.85 -10.37
N ASP A 138 -14.31 9.04 -10.10
CA ASP A 138 -15.40 9.62 -10.91
C ASP A 138 -14.97 9.84 -12.38
N VAL A 139 -13.71 10.25 -12.62
CA VAL A 139 -13.16 10.41 -13.98
C VAL A 139 -13.09 9.05 -14.69
N LEU A 140 -12.56 8.02 -14.03
CA LEU A 140 -12.47 6.66 -14.58
C LEU A 140 -13.87 6.11 -14.91
N TRP A 141 -14.88 6.36 -14.06
CA TRP A 141 -16.27 5.99 -14.33
C TRP A 141 -16.90 6.72 -15.51
N GLY A 142 -16.44 7.93 -15.82
CA GLY A 142 -16.88 8.68 -17.00
C GLY A 142 -16.54 7.99 -18.33
N ARG A 143 -15.75 6.90 -18.32
CA ARG A 143 -15.34 6.15 -19.50
C ARG A 143 -16.53 5.42 -20.13
N ARG A 144 -17.01 5.91 -21.28
CA ARG A 144 -18.13 5.32 -22.04
C ARG A 144 -17.73 4.18 -22.98
N ARG A 145 -16.46 4.11 -23.36
CA ARG A 145 -15.90 3.11 -24.28
C ARG A 145 -14.52 2.69 -23.79
N TRP A 146 -14.23 1.41 -23.89
CA TRP A 146 -12.95 0.86 -23.49
C TRP A 146 -12.53 -0.27 -24.43
N THR A 147 -11.22 -0.38 -24.62
CA THR A 147 -10.54 -1.43 -25.39
C THR A 147 -9.56 -2.22 -24.54
N VAL A 148 -9.17 -1.64 -23.41
CA VAL A 148 -8.19 -2.17 -22.45
C VAL A 148 -8.80 -2.02 -21.06
N PRO A 149 -8.81 -3.10 -20.24
CA PRO A 149 -9.32 -3.03 -18.88
C PRO A 149 -8.40 -2.19 -17.99
N VAL A 150 -8.99 -1.50 -17.03
CA VAL A 150 -8.27 -0.81 -15.96
C VAL A 150 -8.60 -1.51 -14.65
N PHE A 151 -7.59 -2.05 -13.98
CA PHE A 151 -7.76 -2.67 -12.67
C PHE A 151 -7.43 -1.67 -11.56
N VAL A 152 -8.40 -1.38 -10.70
CA VAL A 152 -8.28 -0.41 -9.62
C VAL A 152 -8.13 -1.15 -8.29
N ILE A 153 -7.01 -0.93 -7.61
CA ILE A 153 -6.75 -1.42 -6.26
C ILE A 153 -7.20 -0.36 -5.25
N VAL A 154 -8.05 -0.78 -4.31
CA VAL A 154 -8.43 -0.02 -3.13
C VAL A 154 -8.15 -0.89 -1.91
N ARG A 155 -7.02 -0.61 -1.26
CA ARG A 155 -6.63 -1.27 -0.01
C ARG A 155 -7.33 -0.57 1.16
N GLU A 156 -7.64 -1.32 2.19
CA GLU A 156 -8.39 -0.85 3.37
C GLU A 156 -9.70 -0.14 3.00
N ALA A 157 -10.47 -0.67 2.06
CA ALA A 157 -11.62 0.03 1.46
C ALA A 157 -12.69 0.48 2.46
N ALA A 158 -12.78 -0.15 3.63
CA ALA A 158 -13.63 0.34 4.71
C ALA A 158 -13.34 1.82 5.02
N ASN A 159 -12.06 2.23 5.07
CA ASN A 159 -11.66 3.60 5.34
C ASN A 159 -12.09 4.57 4.23
N LEU A 160 -12.00 4.17 2.96
CA LEU A 160 -12.49 4.97 1.83
C LEU A 160 -14.02 5.10 1.85
N ILE A 161 -14.73 4.03 2.20
CA ILE A 161 -16.19 4.09 2.38
C ILE A 161 -16.52 5.07 3.52
N TYR A 162 -15.84 4.97 4.67
CA TYR A 162 -16.02 5.90 5.78
C TYR A 162 -15.64 7.34 5.46
N SER A 163 -14.70 7.61 4.56
CA SER A 163 -14.40 8.98 4.16
C SER A 163 -15.49 9.58 3.27
N ARG A 164 -16.06 8.81 2.33
CA ARG A 164 -17.25 9.24 1.57
C ARG A 164 -18.43 9.55 2.50
N LEU A 165 -18.60 8.76 3.56
CA LEU A 165 -19.60 9.00 4.61
C LEU A 165 -19.42 10.37 5.27
N LYS A 166 -18.17 10.73 5.60
CA LYS A 166 -17.84 12.03 6.20
C LYS A 166 -18.05 13.19 5.24
N LEU A 167 -17.68 13.03 3.96
CA LEU A 167 -17.80 14.09 2.95
C LEU A 167 -19.25 14.41 2.59
N ARG A 168 -20.14 13.40 2.57
CA ARG A 168 -21.54 13.56 2.11
C ARG A 168 -22.57 13.63 3.23
N GLY A 169 -22.17 13.50 4.49
CA GLY A 169 -23.03 13.67 5.66
C GLY A 169 -24.13 12.60 5.85
N ASN A 170 -24.35 11.70 4.88
CA ASN A 170 -25.38 10.67 4.93
C ASN A 170 -24.80 9.27 4.65
N GLN A 171 -25.06 8.34 5.58
CA GLN A 171 -24.50 7.01 5.49
C GLN A 171 -25.03 6.13 4.38
N GLN A 172 -26.30 6.28 4.05
CA GLN A 172 -26.96 5.47 3.02
C GLN A 172 -26.48 5.86 1.63
N GLN A 173 -26.22 7.15 1.40
CA GLN A 173 -25.84 7.66 0.09
C GLN A 173 -24.43 7.22 -0.33
N ALA A 174 -23.44 7.30 0.56
CA ALA A 174 -22.09 6.85 0.25
C ALA A 174 -22.01 5.33 0.02
N LYS A 175 -22.81 4.55 0.75
CA LYS A 175 -22.97 3.10 0.53
C LYS A 175 -23.59 2.80 -0.83
N ALA A 176 -24.70 3.47 -1.16
CA ALA A 176 -25.38 3.31 -2.44
C ALA A 176 -24.46 3.68 -3.61
N GLU A 177 -23.64 4.71 -3.48
CA GLU A 177 -22.63 5.06 -4.47
C GLU A 177 -21.57 3.97 -4.64
N MET A 178 -21.03 3.39 -3.57
CA MET A 178 -20.05 2.30 -3.68
C MET A 178 -20.66 1.04 -4.31
N LEU A 179 -21.90 0.71 -3.97
CA LEU A 179 -22.62 -0.40 -4.60
C LEU A 179 -22.87 -0.16 -6.08
N TYR A 180 -23.34 1.04 -6.42
CA TYR A 180 -23.55 1.47 -7.80
C TYR A 180 -22.24 1.40 -8.60
N LEU A 181 -21.17 1.91 -8.00
CA LEU A 181 -19.81 1.91 -8.52
C LEU A 181 -19.32 0.50 -8.85
N MET A 182 -19.48 -0.45 -7.93
CA MET A 182 -19.10 -1.84 -8.16
C MET A 182 -19.95 -2.48 -9.27
N ARG A 183 -21.27 -2.24 -9.25
CA ARG A 183 -22.21 -2.78 -10.23
C ARG A 183 -21.92 -2.29 -11.65
N GLU A 184 -21.63 -1.01 -11.81
CA GLU A 184 -21.44 -0.38 -13.13
C GLU A 184 -19.98 -0.37 -13.60
N SER A 185 -19.03 -0.79 -12.75
CA SER A 185 -17.59 -0.79 -13.05
C SER A 185 -17.26 -1.48 -14.38
N ARG A 186 -17.90 -2.61 -14.67
CA ARG A 186 -17.73 -3.37 -15.92
C ARG A 186 -18.09 -2.60 -17.18
N HIS A 187 -19.14 -1.78 -17.13
CA HIS A 187 -19.54 -0.95 -18.27
C HIS A 187 -18.51 0.12 -18.61
N ALA A 188 -17.77 0.59 -17.60
CA ALA A 188 -16.64 1.51 -17.76
C ALA A 188 -15.31 0.80 -18.06
N GLY A 189 -15.28 -0.54 -18.12
CA GLY A 189 -14.05 -1.31 -18.33
C GLY A 189 -13.15 -1.36 -17.10
N LEU A 190 -13.72 -1.19 -15.90
CA LEU A 190 -13.01 -1.12 -14.63
C LEU A 190 -13.14 -2.44 -13.86
N GLY A 191 -12.02 -3.12 -13.64
CA GLY A 191 -11.91 -4.19 -12.66
C GLY A 191 -11.56 -3.59 -11.31
N LEU A 192 -12.00 -4.22 -10.21
CA LEU A 192 -11.80 -3.69 -8.86
C LEU A 192 -11.15 -4.75 -7.98
N GLY A 193 -10.07 -4.38 -7.29
CA GLY A 193 -9.43 -5.14 -6.25
C GLY A 193 -9.64 -4.45 -4.92
N VAL A 194 -10.45 -5.03 -4.04
CA VAL A 194 -10.84 -4.43 -2.77
C VAL A 194 -10.36 -5.32 -1.63
N ASP A 195 -9.66 -4.78 -0.65
CA ASP A 195 -9.38 -5.50 0.59
C ASP A 195 -9.96 -4.84 1.84
N THR A 196 -10.28 -5.67 2.85
CA THR A 196 -10.74 -5.18 4.15
C THR A 196 -10.33 -6.11 5.29
N LEU A 197 -10.21 -5.53 6.48
CA LEU A 197 -10.03 -6.25 7.74
C LEU A 197 -11.37 -6.62 8.39
N ARG A 198 -12.40 -5.80 8.19
CA ARG A 198 -13.69 -5.92 8.89
C ARG A 198 -14.72 -6.57 7.98
N PHE A 199 -14.76 -7.90 8.01
CA PHE A 199 -15.70 -8.66 7.20
C PHE A 199 -17.17 -8.31 7.52
N THR A 200 -17.50 -8.06 8.79
CA THR A 200 -18.85 -7.66 9.23
C THR A 200 -19.22 -6.22 8.87
N ALA A 201 -18.23 -5.37 8.57
CA ALA A 201 -18.47 -3.99 8.18
C ALA A 201 -18.78 -3.85 6.68
N ILE A 202 -18.48 -4.88 5.89
CA ILE A 202 -18.83 -4.92 4.48
C ILE A 202 -20.21 -5.55 4.33
N ASP A 203 -21.10 -4.79 3.73
CA ASP A 203 -22.49 -5.17 3.49
C ASP A 203 -22.59 -6.45 2.65
N ILE A 204 -23.65 -7.22 2.85
CA ILE A 204 -23.93 -8.41 2.02
C ILE A 204 -24.03 -8.02 0.54
N ASP A 205 -24.55 -6.84 0.26
CA ASP A 205 -24.68 -6.28 -1.09
C ASP A 205 -23.32 -6.04 -1.78
N VAL A 206 -22.28 -5.72 -1.01
CA VAL A 206 -20.93 -5.57 -1.58
C VAL A 206 -20.32 -6.94 -1.89
N ARG A 207 -20.61 -7.95 -1.05
CA ARG A 207 -20.14 -9.33 -1.27
C ARG A 207 -20.82 -9.96 -2.48
N SER A 208 -22.12 -9.74 -2.66
CA SER A 208 -22.89 -10.31 -3.78
C SER A 208 -22.53 -9.71 -5.14
N LEU A 209 -21.92 -8.51 -5.16
CA LEU A 209 -21.41 -7.87 -6.37
C LEU A 209 -19.98 -8.28 -6.73
N ALA A 210 -19.27 -9.01 -5.86
CA ALA A 210 -17.93 -9.49 -6.17
C ALA A 210 -18.01 -10.71 -7.10
N ASP A 211 -17.17 -10.74 -8.12
CA ASP A 211 -16.99 -11.91 -8.97
C ASP A 211 -16.21 -13.00 -8.27
N TRP A 212 -15.23 -12.56 -7.48
CA TRP A 212 -14.33 -13.42 -6.74
C TRP A 212 -14.24 -12.96 -5.30
N LEU A 213 -14.68 -13.81 -4.38
CA LEU A 213 -14.44 -13.63 -2.96
C LEU A 213 -13.18 -14.41 -2.54
N ILE A 214 -12.18 -13.69 -2.07
CA ILE A 214 -10.90 -14.24 -1.65
C ILE A 214 -10.83 -14.27 -0.13
N LEU A 215 -10.85 -15.46 0.45
CA LEU A 215 -10.74 -15.68 1.87
C LEU A 215 -9.29 -16.01 2.21
N LYS A 216 -8.68 -15.14 3.01
CA LYS A 216 -7.35 -15.31 3.60
C LYS A 216 -7.48 -15.79 5.03
N ASN A 217 -6.38 -15.70 5.78
CA ASN A 217 -6.40 -15.97 7.20
C ASN A 217 -7.40 -15.05 7.92
N LEU A 218 -8.48 -15.63 8.47
CA LEU A 218 -9.55 -14.87 9.14
C LEU A 218 -9.23 -14.58 10.62
N GLY A 219 -8.18 -15.19 11.17
CA GLY A 219 -7.88 -15.08 12.61
C GLY A 219 -8.97 -15.73 13.46
N LEU A 220 -9.47 -15.01 14.46
CA LEU A 220 -10.50 -15.53 15.37
C LEU A 220 -11.93 -15.40 14.81
N PHE A 221 -12.10 -14.72 13.68
CA PHE A 221 -13.41 -14.45 13.12
C PHE A 221 -13.90 -15.63 12.27
N PRO A 222 -15.16 -16.07 12.45
CA PRO A 222 -15.77 -17.04 11.57
C PRO A 222 -16.12 -16.40 10.21
N LEU A 223 -16.53 -17.24 9.27
CA LEU A 223 -17.20 -16.80 8.06
C LEU A 223 -18.59 -16.24 8.42
N PRO A 224 -19.12 -15.30 7.63
CA PRO A 224 -20.54 -14.95 7.67
C PRO A 224 -21.46 -16.16 7.52
N ASP A 225 -22.67 -16.07 8.08
CA ASP A 225 -23.73 -17.07 7.96
C ASP A 225 -24.00 -17.47 6.49
N ASP A 226 -23.98 -16.51 5.55
CA ASP A 226 -24.16 -16.76 4.11
C ASP A 226 -23.04 -17.59 3.46
N LEU A 227 -21.89 -17.71 4.14
CA LEU A 227 -20.72 -18.45 3.67
C LEU A 227 -20.40 -19.69 4.53
N GLU A 228 -21.20 -19.99 5.56
CA GLU A 228 -20.97 -21.16 6.42
C GLU A 228 -20.98 -22.48 5.66
N TRP A 229 -21.66 -22.54 4.50
CA TRP A 229 -21.65 -23.72 3.65
C TRP A 229 -20.24 -24.13 3.22
N VAL A 230 -19.29 -23.20 3.15
CA VAL A 230 -17.87 -23.47 2.85
C VAL A 230 -17.27 -24.41 3.89
N TYR A 231 -17.75 -24.38 5.14
CA TYR A 231 -17.29 -25.27 6.21
C TYR A 231 -17.64 -26.74 5.99
N LYS A 232 -18.54 -27.06 5.04
CA LYS A 232 -18.79 -28.44 4.60
C LYS A 232 -17.58 -29.03 3.85
N TYR A 233 -16.76 -28.18 3.25
CA TYR A 233 -15.61 -28.57 2.42
C TYR A 233 -14.26 -28.26 3.09
N ILE A 234 -14.21 -27.19 3.89
CA ILE A 234 -12.97 -26.71 4.51
C ILE A 234 -13.18 -26.59 6.01
N ASN A 235 -12.39 -27.33 6.79
CA ASN A 235 -12.46 -27.29 8.25
C ASN A 235 -12.15 -25.86 8.77
N PRO A 236 -12.98 -25.24 9.63
CA PRO A 236 -12.77 -23.88 10.13
C PRO A 236 -11.35 -23.55 10.64
N PRO A 237 -10.63 -24.42 11.38
CA PRO A 237 -9.24 -24.19 11.78
C PRO A 237 -8.26 -24.05 10.60
N ALA A 238 -8.56 -24.59 9.42
CA ALA A 238 -7.70 -24.46 8.25
C ALA A 238 -7.57 -22.99 7.80
N PHE A 239 -8.63 -22.19 7.91
CA PHE A 239 -8.58 -20.75 7.62
C PHE A 239 -7.56 -20.03 8.51
N ARG A 240 -7.41 -20.45 9.77
CA ARG A 240 -6.42 -19.89 10.70
C ARG A 240 -4.99 -20.27 10.35
N GLY A 241 -4.82 -21.40 9.66
CA GLY A 241 -3.53 -21.90 9.19
C GLY A 241 -3.09 -21.36 7.83
N LEU A 242 -3.93 -20.58 7.14
CA LEU A 242 -3.55 -19.98 5.85
C LEU A 242 -2.38 -19.01 6.08
N ILE A 243 -1.24 -19.33 5.46
CA ILE A 243 -0.08 -18.44 5.35
C ILE A 243 -0.34 -17.41 4.23
N PRO A 244 0.42 -16.30 4.16
CA PRO A 244 0.10 -15.19 3.25
C PRO A 244 -0.16 -15.59 1.80
N ARG A 245 0.62 -16.52 1.24
CA ARG A 245 0.49 -17.05 -0.13
C ARG A 245 -0.72 -17.96 -0.38
N HIS A 246 -1.39 -18.46 0.64
CA HIS A 246 -2.55 -19.35 0.47
C HIS A 246 -3.85 -18.54 0.47
N PHE A 247 -4.86 -19.02 -0.23
CA PHE A 247 -6.22 -18.47 -0.18
C PHE A 247 -7.27 -19.52 -0.51
N VAL A 248 -8.50 -19.22 -0.11
CA VAL A 248 -9.71 -19.86 -0.63
C VAL A 248 -10.39 -18.86 -1.53
N ILE A 249 -10.90 -19.29 -2.67
CA ILE A 249 -11.62 -18.46 -3.64
C ILE A 249 -13.04 -18.99 -3.82
N LEU A 250 -14.01 -18.08 -3.78
CA LEU A 250 -15.39 -18.35 -4.20
C LEU A 250 -15.68 -17.54 -5.44
N SER A 251 -16.41 -18.13 -6.38
CA SER A 251 -16.94 -17.40 -7.54
C SER A 251 -18.37 -16.94 -7.31
N SER A 252 -18.81 -15.93 -8.06
CA SER A 252 -20.21 -15.55 -8.14
C SER A 252 -21.11 -16.65 -8.74
N GLY A 253 -20.53 -17.58 -9.50
CA GLY A 253 -21.19 -18.78 -10.01
C GLY A 253 -21.35 -19.93 -9.00
N GLY A 254 -20.82 -19.79 -7.78
CA GLY A 254 -20.92 -20.80 -6.71
C GLY A 254 -19.76 -21.81 -6.68
N GLY A 255 -18.71 -21.59 -7.47
CA GLY A 255 -17.47 -22.34 -7.40
C GLY A 255 -16.70 -22.08 -6.11
N LEU A 256 -15.96 -23.10 -5.64
CA LEU A 256 -15.10 -23.06 -4.47
C LEU A 256 -13.74 -23.66 -4.82
N GLY A 257 -12.68 -22.90 -4.65
CA GLY A 257 -11.31 -23.30 -4.94
C GLY A 257 -10.34 -23.02 -3.81
N LEU A 258 -9.24 -23.75 -3.80
CA LEU A 258 -8.04 -23.48 -3.00
C LEU A 258 -6.97 -22.92 -3.92
N GLY A 259 -6.30 -21.87 -3.52
CA GLY A 259 -5.29 -21.24 -4.35
C GLY A 259 -4.00 -20.89 -3.63
N VAL A 260 -2.98 -20.74 -4.45
CA VAL A 260 -1.62 -20.37 -4.07
C VAL A 260 -1.14 -19.29 -5.03
N PHE A 261 -0.39 -18.32 -4.50
CA PHE A 261 0.23 -17.31 -5.33
C PHE A 261 1.66 -17.00 -4.89
N GLY A 262 2.50 -16.58 -5.83
CA GLY A 262 3.84 -16.09 -5.54
C GLY A 262 3.74 -14.74 -4.84
N LEU A 263 4.33 -14.57 -3.66
CA LEU A 263 4.38 -13.25 -3.03
C LEU A 263 5.20 -12.30 -3.93
N PRO A 264 4.65 -11.14 -4.33
CA PRO A 264 5.41 -10.17 -5.12
C PRO A 264 6.70 -9.80 -4.40
N SER A 265 7.84 -9.99 -5.08
CA SER A 265 9.16 -9.68 -4.51
C SER A 265 9.35 -8.19 -4.21
N TRP A 266 8.53 -7.34 -4.84
CA TRP A 266 8.50 -5.91 -4.62
C TRP A 266 7.52 -5.49 -3.52
N HIS A 267 6.74 -6.39 -2.92
CA HIS A 267 5.76 -6.00 -1.90
C HIS A 267 6.43 -5.26 -0.73
N LYS A 268 5.80 -4.21 -0.20
CA LYS A 268 6.34 -3.46 0.94
C LYS A 268 6.42 -4.35 2.17
N THR A 269 7.55 -4.28 2.87
CA THR A 269 7.78 -5.02 4.11
C THR A 269 7.60 -4.14 5.35
N GLU A 270 7.42 -4.77 6.50
CA GLU A 270 7.30 -4.04 7.76
C GLU A 270 8.59 -3.29 8.08
N ARG A 271 8.47 -2.06 8.61
CA ARG A 271 9.58 -1.15 8.95
C ARG A 271 10.36 -0.59 7.75
N GLU A 272 9.93 -0.94 6.54
CA GLU A 272 10.47 -0.37 5.32
C GLU A 272 10.01 1.08 5.13
N ASP A 273 10.95 1.93 4.73
CA ASP A 273 10.74 3.33 4.34
C ASP A 273 10.62 3.42 2.82
N ILE A 274 9.39 3.31 2.30
CA ILE A 274 9.18 3.09 0.87
C ILE A 274 9.56 4.30 0.01
N LEU A 275 9.46 5.52 0.55
CA LEU A 275 9.87 6.73 -0.18
C LEU A 275 11.36 6.71 -0.45
N TRP A 276 12.15 6.32 0.55
CA TRP A 276 13.59 6.14 0.41
C TRP A 276 13.94 5.03 -0.58
N GLU A 277 13.35 3.84 -0.41
CA GLU A 277 13.64 2.67 -1.25
C GLU A 277 13.27 2.87 -2.72
N THR A 278 12.32 3.78 -3.01
CA THR A 278 11.88 4.11 -4.38
C THR A 278 12.46 5.42 -4.90
N GLY A 279 13.26 6.13 -4.11
CA GLY A 279 13.84 7.43 -4.49
C GLY A 279 12.80 8.54 -4.72
N VAL A 280 11.59 8.40 -4.18
CA VAL A 280 10.53 9.41 -4.28
C VAL A 280 10.71 10.44 -3.17
N GLU A 281 10.97 11.68 -3.54
CA GLU A 281 11.06 12.80 -2.60
C GLU A 281 9.77 13.62 -2.62
N VAL A 282 9.29 14.01 -1.43
CA VAL A 282 8.05 14.76 -1.27
C VAL A 282 8.30 16.02 -0.45
N GLU A 283 7.85 17.17 -0.96
CA GLU A 283 7.84 18.44 -0.24
C GLU A 283 6.39 18.93 -0.06
N TYR A 284 6.01 19.23 1.18
CA TYR A 284 4.68 19.71 1.54
C TYR A 284 4.62 21.24 1.68
N PRO A 285 3.47 21.88 1.37
CA PRO A 285 3.28 23.31 1.55
C PRO A 285 3.38 23.66 3.05
N GLY A 286 4.10 24.73 3.38
CA GLY A 286 4.35 25.14 4.77
C GLY A 286 5.53 24.44 5.44
N GLY A 287 6.33 23.65 4.69
CA GLY A 287 7.48 22.93 5.22
C GLY A 287 7.03 21.85 6.18
N GLY A 288 6.33 20.84 5.66
CA GLY A 288 5.81 19.70 6.43
C GLY A 288 6.85 19.12 7.40
N GLN A 289 6.40 18.33 8.39
CA GLN A 289 7.26 17.82 9.47
C GLN A 289 8.67 17.51 8.94
N PRO A 290 9.68 18.30 9.35
CA PRO A 290 10.92 18.30 8.61
C PRO A 290 11.53 16.90 8.67
N ASP A 291 12.00 16.45 7.50
CA ASP A 291 12.54 15.10 7.30
C ASP A 291 13.39 14.70 8.50
N PRO A 292 12.98 13.68 9.28
CA PRO A 292 13.67 13.30 10.51
C PRO A 292 15.15 13.04 10.28
N VAL A 293 15.55 12.57 9.09
CA VAL A 293 16.95 12.35 8.73
C VAL A 293 17.69 13.69 8.61
N LYS A 294 17.14 14.66 7.88
CA LYS A 294 17.72 16.01 7.75
C LYS A 294 17.75 16.77 9.07
N VAL A 295 16.75 16.56 9.91
CA VAL A 295 16.68 17.17 11.24
C VAL A 295 17.74 16.57 12.16
N VAL A 296 17.92 15.24 12.13
CA VAL A 296 18.99 14.55 12.86
C VAL A 296 20.37 14.94 12.33
N GLU A 297 20.54 15.06 11.01
CA GLU A 297 21.77 15.55 10.39
C GLU A 297 22.12 16.94 10.91
N LYS A 298 21.18 17.89 10.83
CA LYS A 298 21.36 19.25 11.32
C LYS A 298 21.70 19.29 12.81
N ALA A 299 21.04 18.47 13.62
CA ALA A 299 21.31 18.36 15.05
C ALA A 299 22.71 17.82 15.33
N LEU A 300 23.15 16.77 14.61
CA LEU A 300 24.49 16.19 14.73
C LEU A 300 25.60 17.15 14.29
N TRP A 301 25.34 18.03 13.32
CA TRP A 301 26.26 19.11 12.94
C TRP A 301 26.31 20.25 13.95
N SER A 302 25.23 20.49 14.69
CA SER A 302 25.12 21.59 15.65
C SER A 302 25.63 21.22 17.05
N LEU A 303 25.65 19.92 17.37
CA LEU A 303 26.11 19.40 18.64
C LEU A 303 27.58 18.96 18.60
N PRO A 304 28.27 18.91 19.76
CA PRO A 304 29.63 18.39 19.82
C PRO A 304 29.73 16.94 19.30
N PRO A 305 30.84 16.55 18.64
CA PRO A 305 31.07 15.17 18.25
C PRO A 305 30.97 14.22 19.45
N GLY A 306 30.36 13.04 19.25
CA GLY A 306 30.16 12.07 20.33
C GLY A 306 28.95 12.36 21.22
N SER A 307 28.04 13.26 20.81
CA SER A 307 26.78 13.50 21.51
C SER A 307 25.92 12.24 21.59
N GLU A 308 25.22 12.07 22.71
CA GLU A 308 24.36 10.91 22.92
C GLU A 308 23.04 11.05 22.13
N PRO A 309 22.41 9.95 21.69
CA PRO A 309 21.13 10.01 20.99
C PRO A 309 20.04 10.77 21.77
N LYS A 310 20.08 10.72 23.11
CA LYS A 310 19.19 11.48 23.98
C LYS A 310 19.41 12.99 23.87
N GLN A 311 20.66 13.44 23.83
CA GLN A 311 21.00 14.86 23.70
C GLN A 311 20.60 15.41 22.33
N VAL A 312 20.77 14.60 21.29
CA VAL A 312 20.31 14.92 19.94
C VAL A 312 18.79 15.02 19.88
N ALA A 313 18.06 14.08 20.51
CA ALA A 313 16.61 14.14 20.61
C ALA A 313 16.10 15.39 21.36
N GLU A 314 16.75 15.75 22.47
CA GLU A 314 16.45 16.97 23.24
C GLU A 314 16.68 18.22 22.40
N TRP A 315 17.81 18.30 21.69
CA TRP A 315 18.11 19.43 20.79
C TRP A 315 17.05 19.58 19.70
N ILE A 316 16.63 18.46 19.08
CA ILE A 316 15.61 18.45 18.03
C ILE A 316 14.27 18.93 18.57
N ARG A 317 13.89 18.50 19.78
CA ARG A 317 12.67 18.95 20.45
C ARG A 317 12.71 20.47 20.68
N GLU A 318 13.83 21.00 21.16
CA GLU A 318 13.99 22.43 21.47
C GLU A 318 14.05 23.31 20.21
N HIS A 319 14.72 22.87 19.15
CA HIS A 319 15.06 23.71 18.00
C HIS A 319 14.19 23.46 16.75
N ALA A 320 13.62 22.26 16.62
CA ALA A 320 12.77 21.89 15.48
C ALA A 320 11.32 21.61 15.88
N GLY A 321 11.00 21.57 17.19
CA GLY A 321 9.65 21.29 17.69
C GLY A 321 9.16 19.88 17.36
N ILE A 322 10.06 18.97 16.99
CA ILE A 322 9.75 17.56 16.68
C ILE A 322 10.11 16.70 17.89
N GLU A 323 9.23 15.77 18.25
CA GLU A 323 9.53 14.77 19.26
C GLU A 323 10.04 13.48 18.60
N LEU A 324 11.34 13.18 18.78
CA LEU A 324 11.96 11.92 18.38
C LEU A 324 12.39 11.13 19.61
N SER A 325 12.22 9.81 19.59
CA SER A 325 12.81 8.95 20.62
C SER A 325 14.33 8.80 20.38
N PRO A 326 15.13 8.54 21.42
CA PRO A 326 16.57 8.29 21.26
C PRO A 326 16.88 7.14 20.28
N GLU A 327 16.03 6.11 20.20
CA GLU A 327 16.15 4.98 19.27
C GLU A 327 15.89 5.39 17.81
N ALA A 328 14.93 6.30 17.60
CA ALA A 328 14.67 6.86 16.27
C ALA A 328 15.87 7.69 15.80
N VAL A 329 16.44 8.52 16.68
CA VAL A 329 17.67 9.27 16.40
C VAL A 329 18.83 8.35 16.02
N GLU A 330 19.04 7.25 16.77
CA GLU A 330 20.08 6.26 16.44
C GLU A 330 19.87 5.67 15.04
N THR A 331 18.62 5.33 14.71
CA THR A 331 18.26 4.76 13.40
C THR A 331 18.57 5.74 12.27
N TYR A 332 18.21 7.01 12.42
CA TYR A 332 18.48 8.04 11.42
C TYR A 332 19.97 8.41 11.34
N ALA A 333 20.68 8.46 12.47
CA ALA A 333 22.13 8.70 12.51
C ALA A 333 22.90 7.60 11.76
N LYS A 334 22.48 6.33 11.89
CA LYS A 334 23.07 5.22 11.12
C LYS A 334 22.90 5.40 9.61
N LYS A 335 21.75 5.92 9.16
CA LYS A 335 21.53 6.24 7.74
C LYS A 335 22.50 7.31 7.23
N LEU A 336 22.92 8.23 8.10
CA LEU A 336 23.91 9.28 7.82
C LEU A 336 25.37 8.81 7.96
N GLY A 337 25.61 7.52 8.17
CA GLY A 337 26.96 6.96 8.34
C GLY A 337 27.56 7.10 9.74
N TYR A 338 26.78 7.54 10.74
CA TYR A 338 27.21 7.56 12.13
C TYR A 338 27.10 6.16 12.75
N ARG A 339 27.97 5.86 13.72
CA ARG A 339 27.95 4.61 14.50
C ARG A 339 27.73 4.92 15.96
N LEU A 340 27.00 4.03 16.64
CA LEU A 340 26.84 4.10 18.10
C LEU A 340 28.06 3.46 18.77
N GLN A 341 28.84 4.25 19.51
CA GLN A 341 29.90 3.78 20.38
C GLN A 341 29.36 3.67 21.82
N ILE A 342 29.55 2.51 22.44
CA ILE A 342 29.17 2.26 23.82
C ILE A 342 30.45 2.14 24.64
N SER A 343 30.60 2.98 25.65
CA SER A 343 31.72 2.91 26.60
C SER A 343 31.21 2.68 28.01
N LEU A 344 31.92 1.85 28.76
CA LEU A 344 31.69 1.59 30.18
C LEU A 344 32.72 2.35 30.98
N THR A 345 32.28 3.21 31.89
CA THR A 345 33.15 3.92 32.83
C THR A 345 32.79 3.53 34.26
N ASP A 346 33.80 3.23 35.06
CA ASP A 346 33.66 2.98 36.50
C ASP A 346 33.98 4.28 37.25
N GLU A 347 32.95 4.88 37.83
CA GLU A 347 33.09 6.04 38.71
C GLU A 347 32.65 5.65 40.12
N GLY A 348 33.63 5.37 40.98
CA GLY A 348 33.38 5.10 42.40
C GLY A 348 32.69 3.75 42.67
N GLY A 349 32.91 2.73 41.85
CA GLY A 349 32.33 1.40 42.01
C GLY A 349 30.94 1.25 41.38
N LYS A 350 30.51 2.24 40.59
CA LYS A 350 29.27 2.20 39.78
C LYS A 350 29.63 2.27 38.30
N PHE A 351 29.27 1.21 37.57
CA PHE A 351 29.37 1.19 36.13
C PHE A 351 28.33 2.11 35.51
N GLN A 352 28.78 3.09 34.74
CA GLN A 352 27.92 3.91 33.88
C GLN A 352 28.11 3.50 32.42
N ILE A 353 27.00 3.36 31.69
CA ILE A 353 26.99 3.08 30.26
C ILE A 353 26.80 4.40 29.54
N LYS A 354 27.82 4.84 28.79
CA LYS A 354 27.75 6.03 27.95
C LYS A 354 27.58 5.61 26.49
N LYS A 355 26.61 6.22 25.80
CA LYS A 355 26.29 5.94 24.39
C LYS A 355 26.56 7.18 23.55
N ALA A 356 27.57 7.16 22.69
CA ALA A 356 27.98 8.30 21.87
C ALA A 356 27.76 8.02 20.37
N LEU A 357 27.23 8.99 19.61
CA LEU A 357 27.17 8.92 18.15
C LEU A 357 28.49 9.44 17.56
N VAL A 358 29.20 8.59 16.83
CA VAL A 358 30.47 8.90 16.19
C VAL A 358 30.27 8.97 14.69
N GLY A 359 30.61 10.12 14.10
CA GLY A 359 30.44 10.35 12.66
C GLY A 359 31.36 9.48 11.80
N PRO A 360 31.13 9.47 10.47
CA PRO A 360 32.05 8.84 9.55
C PRO A 360 33.45 9.46 9.72
N SER A 361 34.47 8.63 9.93
CA SER A 361 35.85 9.11 9.92
C SER A 361 36.13 9.76 8.57
N PRO A 362 36.80 10.93 8.51
CA PRO A 362 37.30 11.42 7.23
C PRO A 362 38.14 10.30 6.60
N PRO A 363 38.07 10.08 5.28
CA PRO A 363 38.89 9.09 4.63
C PRO A 363 40.36 9.34 5.01
N PRO A 364 41.17 8.29 5.23
CA PRO A 364 42.59 8.48 5.49
C PRO A 364 43.15 9.38 4.39
N GLN A 365 43.73 10.51 4.77
CA GLN A 365 44.43 11.38 3.83
C GLN A 365 45.64 10.58 3.33
N GLY A 366 45.49 9.99 2.15
CA GLY A 366 46.54 9.28 1.42
C GLY A 366 47.34 10.21 0.53
#